data_AF-F9EH88-F1
#
_entry.id   AF-F9EH88-F1
#
_cell.length_a   1.000
_cell.length_b   1.000
_cell.length_c   1.000
_cell.angle_alpha   90.00
_cell.angle_beta   90.00
_cell.angle_gamma   90.00
#
_symmetry.space_group_name_H-M   'P 1'
#
loop_
_entity.id
_entity.type
_entity.pdbx_description
1 polymer ?
#
loop_
_entity_poly.entity_id
_entity_poly.type
_entity_poly.pdbx_seq_one_letter_code
_entity_poly.pdbx_strand_id
1 'polypeptide(L)'
;MPVRPQEAWRRLLALRWADLRLTRPFLLARGFAVARLLDQRWHEVFRRTAVFEEHEPCSLRFVMVGRPWSAVPAVHRVSSLEEASAFTEAGWLKYGMDFHLTALPGGWTFVETSTLCEATDAGARRRFRAYWTAIRPFSGLVRRDVLTVLGRSPE
;
A
#
# COMPACT_ATOMS: atom_id res chain seq x y z
N MET A 1 11.23 -9.74 20.24
CA MET A 1 10.21 -10.01 21.28
C MET A 1 8.84 -10.15 20.61
N PRO A 2 7.85 -10.84 21.22
CA PRO A 2 6.50 -10.91 20.69
C PRO A 2 5.89 -9.50 20.55
N VAL A 3 5.16 -9.27 19.45
CA VAL A 3 4.46 -8.01 19.17
C VAL A 3 2.97 -8.33 19.11
N ARG A 4 2.19 -7.77 20.04
CA ARG A 4 0.72 -7.95 20.09
C ARG A 4 0.03 -7.19 18.95
N PRO A 5 -1.19 -7.60 18.53
CA PRO A 5 -1.88 -6.97 17.39
C PRO A 5 -2.02 -5.45 17.53
N GLN A 6 -2.36 -4.97 18.73
CA GLN A 6 -2.49 -3.53 19.00
C GLN A 6 -1.19 -2.75 18.74
N GLU A 7 -0.05 -3.33 19.11
CA GLU A 7 1.25 -2.69 18.89
C GLU A 7 1.68 -2.77 17.43
N ALA A 8 1.42 -3.91 16.76
CA ALA A 8 1.64 -4.05 15.33
C ALA A 8 0.79 -3.05 14.53
N TRP A 9 -0.48 -2.86 14.91
CA TRP A 9 -1.39 -1.86 14.34
C TRP A 9 -0.85 -0.44 14.51
N ARG A 10 -0.46 -0.07 15.74
CA ARG A 10 0.12 1.24 16.03
C ARG A 10 1.37 1.50 15.18
N ARG A 11 2.25 0.51 15.03
CA ARG A 11 3.45 0.62 14.18
C ARG A 11 3.10 0.74 12.71
N LEU A 12 2.12 0.00 12.23
CA LEU A 12 1.64 0.09 10.85
C LEU A 12 1.16 1.51 10.56
N LEU A 13 0.35 2.11 11.43
CA LEU A 13 -0.12 3.48 11.24
C LEU A 13 0.98 4.53 11.46
N ALA A 14 1.95 4.29 12.34
CA ALA A 14 3.05 5.21 12.59
C ALA A 14 4.17 5.16 11.54
N LEU A 15 4.21 4.12 10.71
CA LEU A 15 5.26 3.87 9.72
C LEU A 15 5.36 5.04 8.72
N ARG A 16 6.57 5.59 8.59
CA ARG A 16 6.92 6.62 7.60
C ARG A 16 7.67 6.01 6.43
N TRP A 17 7.64 6.69 5.30
CA TRP A 17 8.44 6.29 4.14
C TRP A 17 9.96 6.33 4.44
N ALA A 18 10.40 7.18 5.38
CA ALA A 18 11.79 7.25 5.84
C ALA A 18 12.26 6.01 6.62
N ASP A 19 11.34 5.26 7.23
CA ASP A 19 11.66 4.07 8.03
C ASP A 19 12.04 2.86 7.15
N LEU A 20 11.67 2.93 5.87
CA LEU A 20 11.91 1.89 4.87
C LEU A 20 13.31 2.04 4.26
N ARG A 21 14.27 1.30 4.82
CA ARG A 21 15.71 1.34 4.50
C ARG A 21 16.00 0.94 3.06
N LEU A 22 15.25 -0.01 2.48
CA LEU A 22 15.47 -0.52 1.13
C LEU A 22 14.84 0.37 0.07
N THR A 23 13.79 1.13 0.40
CA THR A 23 13.03 1.92 -0.57
C THR A 23 13.46 3.37 -0.64
N ARG A 24 14.03 3.88 0.46
CA ARG A 24 14.56 5.24 0.57
C ARG A 24 15.49 5.67 -0.58
N PRO A 25 16.50 4.89 -1.03
CA PRO A 25 17.37 5.31 -2.14
C PRO A 25 16.60 5.46 -3.46
N PHE A 26 15.58 4.64 -3.70
CA PHE A 26 14.76 4.71 -4.92
C PHE A 26 13.79 5.90 -4.91
N LEU A 27 13.25 6.27 -3.74
CA LEU A 27 12.42 7.46 -3.59
C LEU A 27 13.25 8.74 -3.79
N LEU A 28 14.48 8.78 -3.26
CA LEU A 28 15.41 9.89 -3.47
C LEU A 28 15.83 10.03 -4.94
N ALA A 29 16.06 8.92 -5.63
CA ALA A 29 16.36 8.91 -7.07
C ALA A 29 15.21 9.44 -7.95
N ARG A 30 13.97 9.48 -7.43
CA ARG A 30 12.80 10.05 -8.11
C ARG A 30 12.60 11.56 -7.91
N GLY A 31 13.57 12.25 -7.30
CA GLY A 31 13.63 13.71 -7.22
C GLY A 31 13.03 14.32 -5.96
N PHE A 32 13.33 15.61 -5.74
CA PHE A 32 13.05 16.35 -4.49
C PHE A 32 11.56 16.39 -4.08
N ALA A 33 10.64 16.36 -5.05
CA ALA A 33 9.20 16.31 -4.79
C ALA A 33 8.77 14.98 -4.14
N VAL A 34 9.43 13.87 -4.48
CA VAL A 34 9.19 12.54 -3.89
C VAL A 34 9.93 12.40 -2.56
N ALA A 35 11.06 13.09 -2.39
CA ALA A 35 11.77 13.16 -1.11
C ALA A 35 10.93 13.78 0.02
N ARG A 36 10.00 14.72 -0.29
CA ARG A 36 9.03 15.26 0.68
C ARG A 36 8.06 14.22 1.24
N LEU A 37 7.91 13.07 0.60
CA LEU A 37 7.09 11.98 1.13
C LEU A 37 7.79 11.20 2.26
N LEU A 38 9.11 11.35 2.42
CA LEU A 38 9.89 10.57 3.38
C LEU A 38 9.38 10.74 4.83
N ASP A 39 9.03 11.96 5.22
CA ASP A 39 8.55 12.24 6.58
C ASP A 39 7.05 11.95 6.76
N GLN A 40 6.32 11.71 5.67
CA GLN A 40 4.89 11.41 5.72
C GLN A 40 4.66 9.95 6.10
N ARG A 41 3.54 9.71 6.79
CA ARG A 41 3.10 8.34 7.05
C ARG A 41 2.73 7.68 5.73
N TRP A 42 3.05 6.40 5.59
CA TRP A 42 2.90 5.73 4.30
C TRP A 42 1.47 5.77 3.77
N HIS A 43 0.46 5.80 4.64
CA HIS A 43 -0.95 5.80 4.27
C HIS A 43 -1.50 7.20 3.95
N GLU A 44 -0.90 8.27 4.50
CA GLU A 44 -1.34 9.67 4.27
C GLU A 44 -1.28 10.06 2.80
N VAL A 45 -0.28 9.54 2.07
CA VAL A 45 -0.14 9.79 0.63
C VAL A 45 -1.32 9.22 -0.17
N PHE A 46 -1.95 8.16 0.33
CA PHE A 46 -3.09 7.50 -0.30
C PHE A 46 -4.43 8.07 0.17
N ARG A 47 -4.52 8.65 1.38
CA ARG A 47 -5.78 9.24 1.94
C ARG A 47 -6.44 10.28 1.03
N ARG A 48 -5.68 10.94 0.14
CA ARG A 48 -6.21 11.95 -0.80
C ARG A 48 -6.89 11.36 -2.03
N THR A 49 -6.62 10.10 -2.34
CA THR A 49 -6.95 9.47 -3.63
C THR A 49 -7.59 8.09 -3.48
N ALA A 50 -7.45 7.46 -2.32
CA ALA A 50 -7.96 6.15 -2.00
C ALA A 50 -9.02 6.25 -0.91
N VAL A 51 -9.95 5.31 -0.97
CA VAL A 51 -10.93 5.03 0.09
C VAL A 51 -10.34 3.99 1.02
N PHE A 52 -10.61 4.13 2.32
CA PHE A 52 -10.05 3.30 3.37
C PHE A 52 -11.17 2.56 4.12
N GLU A 53 -10.87 1.34 4.53
CA GLU A 53 -11.67 0.52 5.44
C GLU A 53 -10.76 -0.01 6.53
N GLU A 54 -11.11 0.28 7.78
CA GLU A 54 -10.29 0.05 8.95
C GLU A 54 -11.09 -0.73 9.97
N HIS A 55 -10.55 -1.86 10.42
CA HIS A 55 -11.08 -2.64 11.52
C HIS A 55 -9.96 -2.85 12.53
N GLU A 56 -9.77 -1.89 13.42
CA GLU A 56 -8.69 -1.94 14.41
C GLU A 56 -8.86 -3.13 15.39
N PRO A 57 -7.79 -3.85 15.74
CA PRO A 57 -6.42 -3.82 15.18
C PRO A 57 -6.20 -4.85 14.06
N CYS A 58 -7.27 -5.43 13.52
CA CYS A 58 -7.27 -6.64 12.69
C CYS A 58 -7.02 -6.39 11.20
N SER A 59 -7.54 -5.30 10.62
CA SER A 59 -7.34 -5.05 9.19
C SER A 59 -7.36 -3.60 8.76
N LEU A 60 -6.58 -3.31 7.72
CA LEU A 60 -6.50 -2.02 7.05
C LEU A 60 -6.50 -2.27 5.54
N ARG A 61 -7.57 -1.86 4.87
CA ARG A 61 -7.68 -1.93 3.43
C ARG A 61 -7.79 -0.54 2.86
N PHE A 62 -7.17 -0.32 1.71
CA PHE A 62 -7.48 0.84 0.88
C PHE A 62 -7.52 0.47 -0.58
N VAL A 63 -8.36 1.17 -1.33
CA VAL A 63 -8.53 0.99 -2.77
C VAL A 63 -8.62 2.36 -3.43
N MET A 64 -8.06 2.48 -4.63
CA MET A 64 -8.18 3.64 -5.49
C MET A 64 -8.36 3.21 -6.94
N VAL A 65 -8.91 4.13 -7.74
CA VAL A 65 -9.08 3.94 -9.18
C VAL A 65 -8.12 4.85 -9.92
N GLY A 66 -7.32 4.30 -10.83
CA GLY A 66 -6.30 5.08 -11.52
C GLY A 66 -5.61 4.37 -12.66
N ARG A 67 -4.66 5.06 -13.28
CA ARG A 67 -3.84 4.57 -14.39
C ARG A 67 -2.35 4.74 -14.06
N PRO A 68 -1.79 3.87 -13.19
CA PRO A 68 -0.43 4.04 -12.68
C PRO A 68 0.66 3.91 -13.75
N TRP A 69 0.35 3.34 -14.92
CA TRP A 69 1.24 3.26 -16.08
C TRP A 69 1.30 4.54 -16.91
N SER A 70 0.45 5.54 -16.63
CA SER A 70 0.41 6.79 -17.40
C SER A 70 1.58 7.68 -17.03
N ALA A 71 2.15 8.38 -18.02
CA ALA A 71 3.26 9.32 -17.81
C ALA A 71 2.92 10.41 -16.77
N VAL A 72 1.67 10.90 -16.80
CA VAL A 72 1.09 11.70 -15.72
C VAL A 72 0.08 10.80 -14.98
N PRO A 73 0.29 10.50 -13.69
CA PRO A 73 -0.61 9.64 -12.93
C PRO A 73 -2.04 10.19 -12.94
N ALA A 74 -2.96 9.45 -13.57
CA ALA A 74 -4.38 9.77 -13.57
C ALA A 74 -5.07 9.00 -12.45
N VAL A 75 -5.90 9.71 -11.68
CA VAL A 75 -6.71 9.15 -10.58
C VAL A 75 -8.17 9.51 -10.84
N HIS A 76 -9.05 8.54 -10.71
CA HIS A 76 -10.49 8.76 -10.63
C HIS A 76 -10.87 8.76 -9.16
N ARG A 77 -11.48 9.85 -8.67
CA ARG A 77 -11.89 9.93 -7.27
C ARG A 77 -13.12 9.07 -7.06
N VAL A 78 -13.06 8.24 -6.02
CA VAL A 78 -14.17 7.45 -5.50
C VAL A 78 -14.33 7.77 -4.02
N SER A 79 -15.56 7.68 -3.52
CA SER A 79 -15.94 8.11 -2.18
C SER A 79 -16.17 6.95 -1.22
N SER A 80 -16.36 5.74 -1.74
CA SER A 80 -16.50 4.51 -0.93
C SER A 80 -15.86 3.29 -1.60
N LEU A 81 -15.68 2.21 -0.84
CA LEU A 81 -15.27 0.90 -1.40
C LEU A 81 -16.32 0.31 -2.33
N GLU A 82 -17.60 0.55 -2.06
CA GLU A 82 -18.70 0.11 -2.93
C GLU A 82 -18.62 0.79 -4.29
N GLU A 83 -18.42 2.11 -4.31
CA GLU A 83 -18.23 2.89 -5.54
C GLU A 83 -16.98 2.42 -6.29
N ALA A 84 -15.87 2.21 -5.57
CA ALA A 84 -14.65 1.67 -6.16
C ALA A 84 -14.88 0.29 -6.78
N SER A 85 -15.63 -0.59 -6.12
CA SER A 85 -15.96 -1.94 -6.60
C SER A 85 -16.83 -1.91 -7.85
N ALA A 86 -17.87 -1.06 -7.85
CA ALA A 86 -18.81 -0.87 -8.95
C ALA A 86 -18.23 -0.13 -10.16
N PHE A 87 -17.04 0.46 -10.03
CA PHE A 87 -16.38 1.18 -11.11
C PHE A 87 -16.00 0.25 -12.27
N THR A 88 -16.53 0.56 -13.46
CA THR A 88 -16.42 -0.28 -14.68
C THR A 88 -15.99 0.49 -15.92
N GLU A 89 -15.67 1.78 -15.82
CA GLU A 89 -15.21 2.56 -16.98
C GLU A 89 -13.95 1.93 -17.58
N ALA A 90 -13.94 1.73 -18.89
CA ALA A 90 -12.82 1.11 -19.59
C ALA A 90 -11.55 1.98 -19.51
N GLY A 91 -10.40 1.34 -19.45
CA GLY A 91 -9.08 1.95 -19.48
C GLY A 91 -8.47 2.19 -18.10
N TRP A 92 -9.08 1.66 -17.03
CA TRP A 92 -8.73 1.95 -15.65
C TRP A 92 -8.33 0.70 -14.86
N LEU A 93 -7.69 0.94 -13.72
CA LEU A 93 -7.32 -0.08 -12.75
C LEU A 93 -7.89 0.31 -11.39
N LYS A 94 -8.59 -0.62 -10.76
CA LYS A 94 -8.89 -0.61 -9.32
C LYS A 94 -7.70 -1.27 -8.63
N TYR A 95 -7.03 -0.58 -7.72
CA TYR A 95 -5.87 -1.14 -7.05
C TYR A 95 -5.71 -0.59 -5.65
N GLY A 96 -4.99 -1.34 -4.83
CA GLY A 96 -4.91 -1.06 -3.41
C GLY A 96 -4.02 -2.05 -2.67
N MET A 97 -4.14 -2.02 -1.36
CA MET A 97 -3.48 -2.98 -0.49
C MET A 97 -4.37 -3.31 0.69
N ASP A 98 -4.23 -4.54 1.14
CA ASP A 98 -4.91 -5.09 2.30
C ASP A 98 -3.87 -5.55 3.30
N PHE A 99 -4.06 -5.20 4.57
CA PHE A 99 -3.27 -5.67 5.69
C PHE A 99 -4.18 -6.44 6.62
N HIS A 100 -3.78 -7.67 6.96
CA HIS A 100 -4.45 -8.48 7.96
C HIS A 100 -3.48 -8.80 9.10
N LEU A 101 -3.91 -8.54 10.32
CA LEU A 101 -3.17 -8.78 11.56
C LEU A 101 -3.94 -9.83 12.37
N THR A 102 -3.37 -11.03 12.45
CA THR A 102 -3.96 -12.16 13.17
C THR A 102 -3.16 -12.43 14.44
N ALA A 103 -3.83 -12.42 15.59
CA ALA A 103 -3.21 -12.80 16.85
C ALA A 103 -2.76 -14.26 16.83
N LEU A 104 -1.55 -14.52 17.32
CA LEU A 104 -1.00 -15.86 17.49
C LEU A 104 -0.70 -16.14 18.98
N PRO A 105 -0.63 -17.42 19.39
CA PRO A 105 -0.20 -17.79 20.74
C PRO A 105 1.14 -17.16 21.14
N GLY A 106 1.34 -16.90 22.44
CA GLY A 106 2.58 -16.31 22.95
C GLY A 106 2.72 -14.80 22.70
N GLY A 107 1.64 -14.12 22.30
CA GLY A 107 1.61 -12.67 22.08
C GLY A 107 2.19 -12.23 20.73
N TRP A 108 2.38 -13.17 19.81
CA TRP A 108 2.82 -12.90 18.44
C TRP A 108 1.65 -12.40 17.57
N THR A 109 1.98 -11.74 16.47
CA THR A 109 1.02 -11.34 15.44
C THR A 109 1.53 -11.82 14.09
N PHE A 110 0.69 -12.54 13.35
CA PHE A 110 0.91 -12.80 11.93
C PHE A 110 0.40 -11.61 11.13
N VAL A 111 1.27 -11.01 10.32
CA VAL A 111 0.91 -9.88 9.45
C VAL A 111 0.98 -10.34 8.01
N GLU A 112 -0.17 -10.30 7.34
CA GLU A 112 -0.29 -10.56 5.91
C GLU A 112 -0.51 -9.24 5.15
N THR A 113 0.14 -9.12 3.99
CA THR A 113 -0.06 -7.98 3.09
C THR A 113 -0.46 -8.48 1.71
N SER A 114 -1.61 -8.05 1.22
CA SER A 114 -2.13 -8.42 -0.10
C SER A 114 -2.21 -7.20 -1.00
N THR A 115 -1.69 -7.30 -2.23
CA THR A 115 -1.85 -6.21 -3.22
C THR A 115 -3.08 -6.51 -4.07
N LEU A 116 -4.04 -5.59 -4.04
CA LEU A 116 -5.30 -5.69 -4.76
C LEU A 116 -5.13 -5.02 -6.12
N CYS A 117 -5.43 -5.71 -7.21
CA CYS A 117 -5.35 -5.17 -8.57
C CYS A 117 -6.43 -5.80 -9.46
N GLU A 118 -7.31 -4.98 -10.00
CA GLU A 118 -8.37 -5.39 -10.91
C GLU A 118 -8.48 -4.38 -12.06
N ALA A 119 -8.22 -4.83 -13.28
CA ALA A 119 -8.33 -4.00 -14.47
C ALA A 119 -9.77 -4.00 -14.98
N THR A 120 -10.28 -2.84 -15.39
CA THR A 120 -11.68 -2.72 -15.86
C THR A 120 -11.90 -3.33 -17.25
N ASP A 121 -10.83 -3.49 -18.04
CA ASP A 121 -10.87 -4.14 -19.35
C ASP A 121 -9.53 -4.83 -19.73
N ALA A 122 -9.54 -5.57 -20.84
CA ALA A 122 -8.38 -6.31 -21.33
C ALA A 122 -7.19 -5.42 -21.74
N GLY A 123 -7.44 -4.23 -22.29
CA GLY A 123 -6.45 -3.21 -22.62
C GLY A 123 -5.77 -2.65 -21.38
N ALA A 124 -6.55 -2.27 -20.35
CA ALA A 124 -6.01 -1.87 -19.06
C ALA A 124 -5.18 -3.00 -18.43
N ARG A 125 -5.65 -4.25 -18.48
CA ARG A 125 -4.91 -5.42 -17.99
C ARG A 125 -3.55 -5.61 -18.67
N ARG A 126 -3.47 -5.44 -20.00
CA ARG A 126 -2.20 -5.54 -20.75
C ARG A 126 -1.21 -4.46 -20.33
N ARG A 127 -1.66 -3.20 -20.25
CA ARG A 127 -0.83 -2.07 -19.83
C ARG A 127 -0.35 -2.24 -18.39
N PHE A 128 -1.26 -2.63 -17.49
CA PHE A 128 -0.91 -2.90 -16.11
C PHE A 128 0.09 -4.05 -16.00
N ARG A 129 -0.07 -5.14 -16.76
CA ARG A 129 0.90 -6.26 -16.74
C ARG A 129 2.29 -5.81 -17.16
N ALA A 130 2.42 -5.02 -18.22
CA ALA A 130 3.72 -4.50 -18.66
C ALA A 130 4.37 -3.62 -17.58
N TYR A 131 3.59 -2.69 -17.03
CA TYR A 131 4.02 -1.82 -15.92
C TYR A 131 4.40 -2.63 -14.66
N TRP A 132 3.57 -3.60 -14.29
CA TRP A 132 3.76 -4.44 -13.11
C TRP A 132 5.03 -5.27 -13.21
N THR A 133 5.36 -5.82 -14.38
CA THR A 133 6.63 -6.54 -14.58
C THR A 133 7.84 -5.69 -14.21
N ALA A 134 7.82 -4.40 -14.52
CA ALA A 134 8.91 -3.48 -14.17
C ALA A 134 8.94 -3.13 -12.68
N ILE A 135 7.77 -2.91 -12.05
CA ILE A 135 7.71 -2.39 -10.67
C ILE A 135 7.51 -3.45 -9.58
N ARG A 136 7.10 -4.67 -9.93
CA ARG A 136 6.87 -5.79 -9.01
C ARG A 136 8.06 -6.10 -8.09
N PRO A 137 9.32 -6.17 -8.56
CA PRO A 137 10.44 -6.47 -7.67
C PRO A 137 10.62 -5.40 -6.59
N PHE A 138 10.56 -4.12 -6.98
CA PHE A 138 10.64 -3.00 -6.04
C PHE A 138 9.45 -3.00 -5.07
N SER A 139 8.24 -3.26 -5.59
CA SER A 139 7.03 -3.42 -4.79
C SER A 139 7.21 -4.51 -3.72
N GLY A 140 7.73 -5.67 -4.08
CA GLY A 140 8.02 -6.74 -3.12
C GLY A 140 9.04 -6.34 -2.05
N LEU A 141 10.07 -5.58 -2.40
CA LEU A 141 11.06 -5.06 -1.44
C LEU A 141 10.43 -4.12 -0.41
N VAL A 142 9.58 -3.18 -0.86
CA VAL A 142 8.82 -2.29 0.03
C VAL A 142 8.05 -3.09 1.07
N ARG A 143 7.33 -4.14 0.62
CA ARG A 143 6.47 -4.95 1.49
C ARG A 143 7.27 -5.76 2.51
N ARG A 144 8.41 -6.32 2.10
CA ARG A 144 9.33 -7.00 3.03
C ARG A 144 9.91 -6.04 4.07
N ASP A 145 10.24 -4.82 3.66
CA ASP A 145 10.80 -3.81 4.55
C ASP A 145 9.75 -3.33 5.56
N VAL A 146 8.49 -3.13 5.13
CA VAL A 146 7.34 -2.88 6.01
C VAL A 146 7.24 -3.98 7.08
N LEU A 147 7.17 -5.26 6.67
CA LEU A 147 7.08 -6.39 7.61
C LEU A 147 8.29 -6.47 8.56
N THR A 148 9.48 -6.14 8.07
CA THR A 148 10.70 -6.09 8.88
C THR A 148 10.59 -5.01 9.96
N VAL A 149 10.12 -3.81 9.61
CA VAL A 149 9.92 -2.72 10.58
C VAL A 149 8.85 -3.08 11.60
N LEU A 150 7.74 -3.68 11.19
CA LEU A 150 6.69 -4.12 12.10
C LEU A 150 7.19 -5.17 13.12
N GLY A 151 8.03 -6.09 12.67
CA GLY A 151 8.63 -7.16 13.50
C GLY A 151 9.77 -6.70 14.42
N ARG A 152 10.36 -5.52 14.22
CA ARG A 152 11.42 -4.99 15.09
C ARG A 152 10.84 -4.53 16.42
N SER A 153 11.39 -4.97 17.54
CA SER A 153 11.08 -4.35 18.84
C SER A 153 11.62 -2.91 18.88
N PRO A 154 10.95 -1.95 19.56
CA PRO A 154 11.56 -0.66 19.83
C PRO A 154 12.73 -0.95 20.78
N GLU A 155 13.92 -0.42 20.46
CA GLU A 155 15.03 -0.39 21.42
C GLU A 155 14.69 0.52 22.61
#